data_AF-A0AA45WZ72-F1
#
_entry.id   AF-A0AA45WZ72-F1
#
_cell.length_a   1.000
_cell.length_b   1.000
_cell.length_c   1.000
_cell.angle_alpha   90.00
_cell.angle_beta   90.00
_cell.angle_gamma   90.00
#
_symmetry.space_group_name_H-M   'P 1'
#
loop_
_entity.id
_entity.type
_entity.pdbx_description
1 polymer ?
#
loop_
_entity_poly.entity_id
_entity_poly.type
_entity_poly.pdbx_seq_one_letter_code
_entity_poly.pdbx_strand_id
1 'polypeptide(L)' 'FVEFIALIYLSYVKKKMQDAGLFTKWTLQGLMDELDAIELFESPEHGRLLGEVTQKQKDIYVALGVDPPSL' A
#
# COMPACT_ATOMS: atom_id res chain seq x y z
N PHE A 1 2.00 -19.85 13.60
CA PHE A 1 2.70 -20.10 12.31
C PHE A 1 2.43 -18.97 11.32
N VAL A 2 1.18 -18.66 10.96
CA VAL A 2 0.82 -17.52 10.07
C VAL A 2 1.33 -16.18 10.59
N GLU A 3 1.25 -15.94 11.90
CA GLU A 3 1.74 -14.73 12.54
C GLU A 3 3.24 -14.46 12.28
N PHE A 4 4.08 -15.50 12.26
CA PHE A 4 5.50 -15.35 11.98
C PHE A 4 5.77 -14.89 10.55
N ILE A 5 5.01 -15.41 9.58
CA ILE A 5 5.08 -15.00 8.18
C ILE A 5 4.63 -13.53 8.04
N ALA A 6 3.56 -13.14 8.73
CA ALA A 6 3.11 -11.75 8.75
C ALA A 6 4.19 -10.80 9.28
N LEU A 7 4.92 -11.18 10.33
CA LEU A 7 6.02 -10.38 10.87
C LEU A 7 7.19 -10.21 9.91
N ILE A 8 7.47 -11.20 9.04
CA ILE A 8 8.49 -11.07 7.99
C ILE A 8 8.08 -9.98 7.00
N TYR A 9 6.84 -10.02 6.50
CA TYR A 9 6.33 -8.99 5.60
C TYR A 9 6.30 -7.61 6.27
N LEU A 10 5.85 -7.53 7.51
CA LEU A 10 5.79 -6.28 8.27
C LEU A 10 7.20 -5.69 8.48
N SER A 11 8.18 -6.54 8.80
CA SER A 11 9.59 -6.12 8.93
C SER A 11 10.15 -5.58 7.62
N TYR A 12 9.83 -6.23 6.50
CA TYR A 12 10.23 -5.78 5.17
C TYR A 12 9.62 -4.40 4.83
N VAL A 13 8.32 -4.22 5.03
CA VAL A 13 7.64 -2.93 4.80
C VAL A 13 8.24 -1.85 5.70
N LYS A 14 8.45 -2.15 6.98
CA LYS A 14 9.09 -1.25 7.94
C LYS A 14 10.48 -0.81 7.47
N LYS A 15 11.29 -1.75 6.96
CA LYS A 15 12.61 -1.42 6.40
C LYS A 15 12.50 -0.50 5.19
N LYS A 16 11.60 -0.80 4.24
CA LYS A 16 11.37 0.05 3.06
C LYS A 16 10.92 1.45 3.42
N MET A 17 10.05 1.59 4.43
CA MET A 17 9.66 2.90 4.95
C MET A 17 10.83 3.67 5.56
N GLN A 18 11.75 2.98 6.25
CA GLN A 18 12.94 3.61 6.81
C GLN A 18 13.90 4.08 5.71
N ASP A 19 14.17 3.23 4.72
CA ASP A 19 15.04 3.54 3.60
C ASP A 19 14.50 4.71 2.76
N ALA A 20 13.17 4.81 2.62
CA ALA A 20 12.48 5.87 1.89
C ALA A 20 12.18 7.13 2.74
N GLY A 21 12.55 7.14 4.02
CA GLY A 21 12.28 8.27 4.93
C GLY A 21 10.80 8.51 5.22
N LEU A 22 9.92 7.54 4.98
CA LEU A 22 8.47 7.70 5.13
C LEU A 22 8.02 7.88 6.59
N PHE A 23 8.84 7.46 7.56
CA PHE A 23 8.55 7.63 8.99
C PHE A 23 8.47 9.09 9.45
N THR A 24 8.96 10.06 8.66
CA THR A 24 8.80 11.49 8.99
C THR A 24 7.37 11.98 8.78
N LYS A 25 6.58 11.27 7.96
CA LYS A 25 5.21 11.67 7.58
C LYS A 25 4.17 10.62 7.96
N TRP A 26 4.58 9.37 8.13
CA TRP A 26 3.68 8.23 8.30
C TRP A 26 4.11 7.32 9.44
N THR A 27 3.12 6.83 10.18
CA THR A 27 3.30 5.64 11.00
C THR A 27 3.13 4.40 10.12
N LEU A 28 3.69 3.25 10.55
CA LEU A 28 3.51 1.99 9.82
C LEU A 28 2.03 1.64 9.66
N GLN A 29 1.25 1.82 10.73
CA GLN A 29 -0.20 1.60 10.71
C GLN A 29 -0.90 2.57 9.76
N GLY A 30 -0.64 3.88 9.85
CA GLY A 30 -1.30 4.86 9.00
C GLY A 30 -0.96 4.73 7.52
N LEU A 31 0.23 4.24 7.18
CA LEU A 31 0.58 3.88 5.81
C LEU A 31 -0.23 2.66 5.34
N MET A 32 -0.35 1.63 6.18
CA MET A 32 -1.14 0.44 5.83
C MET A 32 -2.61 0.79 5.66
N ASP A 33 -3.18 1.61 6.54
CA ASP A 33 -4.58 2.06 6.45
C ASP A 33 -4.84 2.84 5.15
N GLU A 34 -3.91 3.71 4.74
CA GLU A 34 -4.02 4.48 3.48
C GLU A 34 -3.97 3.58 2.23
N LEU A 35 -3.15 2.52 2.27
CA LEU A 35 -3.06 1.57 1.17
C LEU A 35 -4.27 0.63 1.12
N ASP A 36 -4.82 0.23 2.27
CA ASP A 36 -6.01 -0.62 2.38
C ASP A 36 -7.29 0.12 1.95
N ALA A 37 -7.27 1.45 1.96
CA ALA A 37 -8.36 2.28 1.44
C ALA A 37 -8.48 2.26 -0.10
N ILE A 38 -7.53 1.65 -0.83
CA ILE A 38 -7.63 1.53 -2.29
C ILE A 38 -8.61 0.41 -2.62
N GLU A 39 -9.81 0.80 -3.08
CA GLU A 39 -10.86 -0.15 -3.41
C GLU A 39 -10.75 -0.64 -4.87
N LEU A 40 -10.91 -1.95 -5.06
CA LEU A 40 -11.13 -2.58 -6.37
C LEU A 40 -12.57 -3.08 -6.43
N PHE A 41 -13.40 -2.43 -7.23
CA PHE A 41 -14.79 -2.82 -7.42
C PHE A 41 -14.89 -3.89 -8.50
N GLU A 42 -15.62 -4.97 -8.22
CA GLU A 42 -16.02 -5.94 -9.22
C GLU A 42 -17.52 -5.79 -9.48
N SER A 43 -17.89 -5.49 -10.73
CA SER A 43 -19.30 -5.50 -11.14
C SER A 43 -19.53 -6.54 -12.25
N PRO A 44 -20.66 -7.28 -12.22
CA PRO A 44 -20.96 -8.31 -13.23
C PRO A 44 -21.03 -7.77 -14.67
N GLU A 45 -21.41 -6.50 -14.84
CA GLU A 45 -21.60 -5.90 -16.18
C GLU A 45 -20.42 -5.05 -16.67
N HIS A 46 -19.62 -4.46 -15.78
CA HIS A 46 -18.55 -3.53 -16.16
C HIS A 46 -17.13 -4.06 -15.86
N GLY A 47 -17.00 -5.29 -15.35
CA GLY A 47 -15.70 -5.88 -15.02
C GLY A 47 -15.08 -5.31 -13.73
N ARG A 48 -13.74 -5.37 -13.64
CA ARG A 48 -12.95 -4.81 -12.52
C ARG A 48 -12.75 -3.31 -12.73
N LEU A 49 -13.17 -2.50 -11.76
CA LEU A 49 -12.99 -1.05 -11.73
C LEU A 49 -12.13 -0.70 -10.51
N LEU A 50 -10.91 -0.21 -10.74
CA LEU A 50 -10.08 0.34 -9.68
C LEU A 50 -10.66 1.70 -9.28
N GLY A 51 -10.90 1.89 -7.99
CA GLY A 51 -11.29 3.17 -7.42
C GLY A 51 -10.22 4.25 -7.66
N GLU A 52 -10.53 5.49 -7.29
CA GLU A 52 -9.58 6.58 -7.45
C GLU A 52 -8.33 6.35 -6.57
N VAL A 53 -7.18 6.14 -7.23
CA VAL A 53 -5.88 6.13 -6.54
C VAL A 53 -5.41 7.56 -6.39
N THR A 54 -5.41 8.07 -5.16
CA THR A 54 -5.02 9.44 -4.86
C THR A 54 -3.53 9.67 -5.14
N GLN A 55 -3.12 10.92 -5.36
CA GLN A 55 -1.71 11.25 -5.59
C GLN A 55 -0.84 10.83 -4.39
N LYS A 56 -1.36 10.97 -3.18
CA LYS A 56 -0.71 10.58 -1.93
C LYS A 56 -0.40 9.08 -1.89
N GLN A 57 -1.35 8.24 -2.34
CA GLN A 57 -1.16 6.79 -2.47
C GLN A 57 -0.11 6.47 -3.54
N LYS A 58 -0.15 7.12 -4.71
CA LYS A 58 0.86 6.93 -5.77
C LYS A 58 2.26 7.27 -5.27
N ASP A 59 2.42 8.36 -4.53
CA ASP A 59 3.70 8.78 -3.96
C ASP A 59 4.23 7.74 -2.95
N ILE A 60 3.34 7.11 -2.17
CA ILE A 60 3.72 6.01 -1.27
C ILE A 60 4.23 4.80 -2.06
N TYR A 61 3.51 4.36 -3.09
CA TYR A 61 3.94 3.23 -3.94
C TYR A 61 5.31 3.46 -4.54
N VAL A 62 5.52 4.64 -5.15
CA VAL A 62 6.80 5.03 -5.75
C VAL A 62 7.90 5.08 -4.70
N ALA A 63 7.64 5.63 -3.51
CA ALA A 63 8.61 5.67 -2.42
C ALA A 63 8.98 4.27 -1.90
N LEU A 64 8.05 3.32 -1.94
CA LEU A 64 8.31 1.91 -1.61
C LEU A 64 9.01 1.15 -2.76
N GLY A 65 9.16 1.77 -3.94
CA GLY A 65 9.76 1.18 -5.14
C GLY A 65 8.84 0.18 -5.83
N VAL A 66 7.53 0.39 -5.76
CA VAL A 66 6.50 -0.45 -6.38
C VAL A 66 5.66 0.44 -7.28
N ASP A 67 5.24 -0.08 -8.44
CA ASP A 67 4.36 0.67 -9.33
C ASP A 67 2.95 0.80 -8.70
N PRO A 68 2.33 1.99 -8.74
CA PRO A 68 0.96 2.15 -8.30
C PRO A 68 0.02 1.24 -9.11
N PRO A 69 -1.06 0.72 -8.51
CA PRO A 69 -2.01 -0.11 -9.22
C PRO A 69 -2.63 0.67 -10.39
N SER A 70 -2.67 0.03 -11.56
CA SER A 70 -3.35 0.49 -12.76
C SER A 70 -4.18 -0.66 -13.34
N LEU A 71 -5.35 -0.33 -13.89
CA LEU A 71 -6.14 -1.28 -14.68
C LEU A 71 -5.48 -1.59 -16.03
#